data_AF-A0A6M2E345-F1
#
_entry.id   AF-A0A6M2E345-F1
#
_cell.length_a   1.000
_cell.length_b   1.000
_cell.length_c   1.000
_cell.angle_alpha   90.00
_cell.angle_beta   90.00
_cell.angle_gamma   90.00
#
_symmetry.space_group_name_H-M   'P 1'
#
loop_
_entity.id
_entity.type
_entity.pdbx_description
1 polymer ?
#
loop_
_entity_poly.entity_id
_entity_poly.type
_entity_poly.pdbx_seq_one_letter_code
_entity_poly.pdbx_strand_id
1 'polypeptide(L)'
;MLAKLVFVAVLTAAYSADKRKLTAHLNPFCDDKQECGLCYVTAEGLNDTLHYFWSVLGAPAALSIQTPLDSQLTSISWDALRKHDLSKAIFKFSGPVLSSSAVVISKVWEYNDPDNKAKMNTTVKNRHPQH
;
A
#
# COMPACT_ATOMS: atom_id res chain seq x y z
N MET A 1 -20.25 21.63 27.66
CA MET A 1 -19.75 22.40 26.50
C MET A 1 -18.22 22.38 26.39
N LEU A 2 -17.46 22.49 27.51
CA LEU A 2 -15.99 22.37 27.50
C LEU A 2 -15.44 21.10 26.84
N ALA A 3 -15.99 19.91 27.13
CA ALA A 3 -15.50 18.65 26.55
C ALA A 3 -15.59 18.60 25.02
N LYS A 4 -16.61 19.23 24.43
CA LYS A 4 -16.76 19.34 22.96
C LYS A 4 -15.74 20.31 22.36
N LEU A 5 -15.43 21.40 23.06
CA LEU A 5 -14.40 22.36 22.66
C LEU A 5 -12.99 21.75 22.70
N VAL A 6 -12.69 20.94 23.73
CA VAL A 6 -11.43 20.19 23.82
C VAL A 6 -11.29 19.18 22.68
N PHE A 7 -12.37 18.45 22.35
CA PHE A 7 -12.35 17.47 21.25
C PHE A 7 -12.13 18.14 19.88
N VAL A 8 -12.79 19.27 19.63
CA VAL A 8 -12.61 20.05 18.40
C VAL A 8 -11.18 20.64 18.33
N ALA A 9 -10.64 21.13 19.44
CA ALA A 9 -9.28 21.66 19.49
C ALA A 9 -8.21 20.59 19.21
N VAL A 10 -8.36 19.38 19.78
CA VAL A 10 -7.48 18.23 19.52
C VAL A 10 -7.55 17.78 18.07
N LEU A 11 -8.75 17.75 17.47
CA LEU A 11 -8.91 17.49 16.04
C LEU A 11 -8.23 18.57 15.19
N THR A 12 -8.42 19.85 15.47
CA THR A 12 -7.79 20.93 14.69
C THR A 12 -6.26 20.96 14.81
N ALA A 13 -5.70 20.59 15.98
CA ALA A 13 -4.26 20.44 16.14
C ALA A 13 -3.71 19.20 15.41
N ALA A 14 -4.50 18.11 15.34
CA ALA A 14 -4.19 16.96 14.51
C ALA A 14 -4.34 17.23 13.00
N TYR A 15 -5.10 18.27 12.63
CA TYR A 15 -5.29 18.76 11.26
C TYR A 15 -4.24 19.77 10.79
N SER A 16 -3.10 19.87 11.49
CA SER A 16 -1.90 20.37 10.82
C SER A 16 -1.52 19.33 9.77
N ALA A 17 -2.14 19.41 8.58
CA ALA A 17 -1.89 18.53 7.46
C ALA A 17 -0.40 18.60 7.15
N ASP A 18 0.35 17.60 7.62
CA ASP A 18 1.77 17.44 7.36
C ASP A 18 1.95 17.42 5.84
N LYS A 19 2.42 18.54 5.29
CA LYS A 19 2.54 18.71 3.85
C LYS A 19 3.71 17.86 3.40
N ARG A 20 3.40 16.75 2.74
CA ARG A 20 4.42 15.86 2.18
C ARG A 20 4.63 16.15 0.70
N LYS A 21 5.89 16.14 0.29
CA LYS A 21 6.26 16.20 -1.13
C LYS A 21 6.16 14.80 -1.71
N LEU A 22 5.31 14.64 -2.73
CA LEU A 22 5.09 13.37 -3.40
C LEU A 22 5.95 13.25 -4.66
N THR A 23 6.66 12.14 -4.81
CA THR A 23 7.24 11.74 -6.10
C THR A 23 6.85 10.30 -6.41
N ALA A 24 6.68 9.99 -7.69
CA ALA A 24 6.27 8.66 -8.14
C ALA A 24 7.17 8.19 -9.28
N HIS A 25 7.57 6.92 -9.21
CA HIS A 25 8.41 6.26 -10.19
C HIS A 25 7.78 4.92 -10.56
N LEU A 26 7.59 4.69 -11.86
CA LEU A 26 7.19 3.39 -12.35
C LEU A 26 8.45 2.53 -12.51
N ASN A 27 8.44 1.33 -11.91
CA ASN A 27 9.47 0.31 -12.07
C ASN A 27 10.92 0.82 -11.85
N PRO A 28 11.23 1.49 -10.72
CA PRO A 28 12.60 1.93 -10.46
C PRO A 28 13.56 0.73 -10.36
N PHE A 29 14.78 0.88 -10.86
CA PHE A 29 15.81 -0.18 -10.90
C PHE A 29 15.45 -1.43 -11.73
N CYS A 30 14.40 -1.36 -12.55
CA CYS A 30 14.04 -2.46 -13.45
C CYS A 30 14.76 -2.32 -14.79
N ASP A 31 15.25 -3.44 -15.33
CA ASP A 31 15.80 -3.47 -16.69
C ASP A 31 14.68 -3.50 -17.74
N ASP A 32 14.88 -2.85 -18.89
CA ASP A 32 13.90 -2.76 -19.99
C ASP A 32 13.44 -4.12 -20.54
N LYS A 33 14.23 -5.18 -20.32
CA LYS A 33 13.94 -6.55 -20.77
C LYS A 33 13.10 -7.35 -19.78
N GLN A 34 12.82 -6.79 -18.61
CA GLN A 34 12.10 -7.46 -17.54
C GLN A 34 10.66 -6.94 -17.44
N GLU A 35 9.71 -7.85 -17.28
CA GLU A 35 8.36 -7.44 -16.90
C GLU A 35 8.38 -6.91 -15.46
N CYS A 36 8.04 -5.66 -15.26
CA CYS A 36 7.99 -5.05 -13.94
C CYS A 36 6.61 -4.45 -13.69
N GLY A 37 6.13 -4.60 -12.47
CA GLY A 37 4.76 -4.23 -12.08
C GLY A 37 4.74 -3.58 -10.71
N LEU A 38 5.46 -2.47 -10.55
CA LEU A 38 5.55 -1.72 -9.30
C LEU A 38 5.50 -0.22 -9.54
N CYS A 39 4.60 0.49 -8.87
CA CYS A 39 4.66 1.94 -8.71
C CYS A 39 5.24 2.25 -7.33
N TYR A 40 6.36 2.97 -7.32
CA TYR A 40 7.01 3.44 -6.10
C TYR A 40 6.69 4.91 -5.89
N VAL A 41 6.11 5.25 -4.74
CA VAL A 41 5.76 6.62 -4.35
C VAL A 41 6.49 6.97 -3.06
N THR A 42 7.14 8.13 -3.02
CA THR A 42 7.63 8.70 -1.76
C THR A 42 6.74 9.84 -1.31
N ALA A 43 6.61 9.99 0.00
CA ALA A 43 5.98 11.12 0.64
C ALA A 43 6.93 11.68 1.71
N GLU A 44 7.83 12.56 1.26
CA GLU A 44 8.83 13.25 2.09
C GLU A 44 8.13 14.24 3.01
N GLY A 45 8.19 14.01 4.33
CA GLY A 45 7.69 14.91 5.37
C GLY A 45 8.80 15.72 6.03
N LEU A 46 8.50 16.37 7.15
CA LEU A 46 9.48 17.17 7.88
C LEU A 46 10.44 16.36 8.76
N ASN A 47 10.11 15.11 9.08
CA ASN A 47 10.87 14.28 10.02
C ASN A 47 11.15 12.86 9.50
N ASP A 48 10.42 12.44 8.47
CA ASP A 48 10.45 11.08 7.94
C ASP A 48 10.07 11.06 6.46
N THR A 49 10.30 9.91 5.83
CA THR A 49 9.81 9.63 4.49
C THR A 49 8.94 8.37 4.55
N LEU A 50 7.74 8.48 3.99
CA LEU A 50 6.89 7.31 3.75
C LEU A 50 7.11 6.82 2.32
N HIS A 51 7.35 5.53 2.19
CA HIS A 51 7.63 4.84 0.94
C HIS A 51 6.47 3.87 0.66
N TYR A 52 5.74 4.10 -0.42
CA TYR A 52 4.66 3.23 -0.86
C TYR A 52 5.08 2.44 -2.10
N PHE A 53 4.86 1.14 -2.04
CA PHE A 53 5.14 0.20 -3.12
C PHE A 53 3.82 -0.46 -3.53
N TRP A 54 3.27 -0.05 -4.67
CA TRP A 54 2.04 -0.59 -5.23
C TRP A 54 2.39 -1.59 -6.31
N SER A 55 2.02 -2.86 -6.12
CA SER A 55 2.34 -3.92 -7.07
C SER A 55 1.11 -4.70 -7.51
N VAL A 56 1.19 -5.18 -8.74
CA VAL A 56 0.28 -6.18 -9.33
C VAL A 56 1.01 -7.49 -9.66
N LEU A 57 2.24 -7.68 -9.15
CA LEU A 57 2.97 -8.93 -9.24
C LEU A 57 2.35 -9.93 -8.24
N GLY A 58 1.30 -10.62 -8.67
CA GLY A 58 0.44 -11.44 -7.82
C GLY A 58 -0.88 -10.71 -7.51
N ALA A 59 -1.40 -10.90 -6.30
CA ALA A 59 -2.57 -10.13 -5.85
C ALA A 59 -2.19 -8.63 -5.72
N PRO A 60 -3.06 -7.69 -6.13
CA PRO A 60 -2.80 -6.26 -5.94
C PRO A 60 -2.49 -5.95 -4.48
N ALA A 61 -1.33 -5.34 -4.24
CA ALA A 61 -0.84 -5.09 -2.90
C ALA A 61 -0.16 -3.72 -2.79
N ALA A 62 -0.23 -3.15 -1.60
CA ALA A 62 0.47 -1.94 -1.22
C ALA A 62 1.32 -2.22 0.02
N LEU A 63 2.62 -1.95 -0.05
CA LEU A 63 3.52 -1.95 1.10
C LEU A 63 3.90 -0.51 1.43
N SER A 64 3.74 -0.12 2.69
CA SER A 64 4.18 1.15 3.25
C SER A 64 5.39 0.90 4.15
N ILE A 65 6.44 1.69 3.97
CA ILE A 65 7.65 1.67 4.79
C ILE A 65 7.94 3.10 5.25
N GLN A 66 8.21 3.28 6.54
CA GLN A 66 8.63 4.56 7.12
C GLN A 66 10.12 4.53 7.41
N THR A 67 10.82 5.60 7.04
CA THR A 67 12.26 5.76 7.29
C THR A 67 12.57 7.18 7.78
N PRO A 68 13.75 7.42 8.38
CA PRO A 68 14.24 8.78 8.60
C PRO A 68 14.46 9.52 7.27
N LEU A 69 14.38 10.85 7.29
CA LEU A 69 14.55 11.73 6.11
C LEU A 69 15.66 11.34 5.13
N ASP A 70 16.87 11.03 5.63
CA ASP A 70 18.05 10.77 4.79
C ASP A 70 18.15 9.34 4.27
N SER A 71 17.17 8.48 4.60
CA SER A 71 17.14 7.10 4.15
C SER A 71 16.50 6.99 2.78
N GLN A 72 17.25 6.43 1.82
CA GLN A 72 16.81 6.29 0.44
C GLN A 72 16.74 4.82 0.04
N LEU A 73 15.82 4.50 -0.87
CA LEU A 73 15.75 3.19 -1.51
C LEU A 73 16.98 3.02 -2.41
N THR A 74 17.80 2.01 -2.13
CA THR A 74 19.07 1.77 -2.85
C THR A 74 18.96 0.69 -3.91
N SER A 75 18.05 -0.27 -3.74
CA SER A 75 17.81 -1.33 -4.71
C SER A 75 16.48 -2.04 -4.50
N ILE A 76 15.99 -2.64 -5.59
CA ILE A 76 14.90 -3.62 -5.59
C ILE A 76 15.43 -4.92 -6.18
N SER A 77 15.33 -6.00 -5.41
CA SER A 77 15.63 -7.36 -5.90
C SER A 77 14.47 -7.87 -6.76
N TRP A 78 14.36 -7.40 -8.00
CA TRP A 78 13.24 -7.71 -8.91
C TRP A 78 12.99 -9.20 -9.13
N ASP A 79 14.06 -9.98 -9.28
CA ASP A 79 13.97 -11.43 -9.40
C ASP A 79 13.39 -12.09 -8.15
N ALA A 80 13.79 -11.63 -6.96
CA ALA A 80 13.29 -12.16 -5.69
C ALA A 80 11.82 -11.77 -5.50
N LEU A 81 11.44 -10.53 -5.85
CA LEU A 81 10.05 -10.07 -5.80
C LEU A 81 9.14 -10.94 -6.69
N ARG A 82 9.55 -11.16 -7.95
CA ARG A 82 8.78 -11.93 -8.94
C ARG A 82 8.65 -13.40 -8.59
N LYS A 83 9.73 -13.99 -8.05
CA LYS A 83 9.74 -15.40 -7.60
C LYS A 83 9.15 -15.59 -6.20
N HIS A 84 8.72 -14.51 -5.56
CA HIS A 84 8.28 -14.51 -4.16
C HIS A 84 9.31 -15.13 -3.20
N ASP A 85 10.61 -14.90 -3.47
CA ASP A 85 11.72 -15.39 -2.66
C ASP A 85 11.95 -14.48 -1.44
N LEU A 86 11.28 -14.83 -0.34
CA LEU A 86 11.36 -14.09 0.92
C LEU A 86 12.65 -14.34 1.71
N SER A 87 13.54 -15.21 1.24
CA SER A 87 14.86 -15.41 1.86
C SER A 87 15.81 -14.23 1.63
N LYS A 88 15.46 -13.34 0.69
CA LYS A 88 16.23 -12.16 0.31
C LYS A 88 15.47 -10.88 0.63
N ALA A 89 16.19 -9.86 1.07
CA ALA A 89 15.63 -8.53 1.18
C ALA A 89 15.24 -8.01 -0.21
N ILE A 90 13.94 -7.82 -0.42
CA ILE A 90 13.39 -7.32 -1.68
C ILE A 90 13.67 -5.82 -1.84
N PHE A 91 13.39 -5.03 -0.80
CA PHE A 91 13.60 -3.57 -0.78
C PHE A 91 14.73 -3.26 0.19
N LYS A 92 15.76 -2.55 -0.27
CA LYS A 92 16.90 -2.15 0.58
C LYS A 92 16.97 -0.64 0.71
N PHE A 93 17.19 -0.17 1.93
CA PHE A 93 17.35 1.24 2.23
C PHE A 93 18.78 1.51 2.70
N SER A 94 19.25 2.75 2.50
CA SER A 94 20.55 3.21 3.00
C SER A 94 20.58 3.37 4.53
N GLY A 95 19.42 3.53 5.16
CA GLY A 95 19.26 3.68 6.60
C GLY A 95 18.20 2.75 7.18
N PRO A 96 17.87 2.92 8.48
CA PRO A 96 16.97 2.01 9.17
C PRO A 96 15.51 2.18 8.71
N VAL A 97 14.77 1.08 8.78
CA VAL A 97 13.30 1.09 8.67
C VAL A 97 12.72 1.30 10.06
N LEU A 98 11.90 2.34 10.22
CA LEU A 98 11.22 2.65 11.48
C LEU A 98 9.96 1.81 11.65
N SER A 99 9.20 1.65 10.58
CA SER A 99 7.98 0.82 10.56
C SER A 99 7.67 0.33 9.14
N SER A 100 6.92 -0.76 9.06
CA SER A 100 6.42 -1.29 7.79
C SER A 100 5.06 -1.95 7.96
N SER A 101 4.16 -1.72 7.00
CA SER A 101 2.82 -2.32 6.96
C SER A 101 2.39 -2.58 5.53
N ALA A 102 1.57 -3.61 5.31
CA ALA A 102 1.10 -3.96 3.97
C ALA A 102 -0.39 -4.24 3.95
N VAL A 103 -1.01 -3.95 2.80
CA VAL A 103 -2.39 -4.29 2.48
C VAL A 103 -2.40 -5.09 1.19
N VAL A 104 -3.16 -6.18 1.17
CA VAL A 104 -3.34 -7.03 -0.01
C VAL A 104 -4.82 -7.13 -0.34
N ILE A 105 -5.17 -6.83 -1.59
CA ILE A 105 -6.52 -7.05 -2.13
C ILE A 105 -6.55 -8.47 -2.66
N SER A 106 -6.92 -9.41 -1.79
CA SER A 106 -6.82 -10.84 -2.09
C SER A 106 -7.97 -11.37 -2.94
N LYS A 107 -9.16 -10.77 -2.85
CA LYS A 107 -10.38 -11.22 -3.53
C LYS A 107 -11.30 -10.05 -3.85
N VAL A 108 -11.97 -10.15 -4.99
CA VAL A 108 -13.17 -9.39 -5.31
C VAL A 108 -14.35 -10.36 -5.17
N TRP A 109 -15.33 -10.02 -4.35
CA TRP A 109 -16.49 -10.86 -4.12
C TRP A 109 -17.66 -10.37 -4.94
N GLU A 110 -18.23 -11.27 -5.75
CA GLU A 110 -19.48 -11.05 -6.45
C GLU A 110 -20.55 -11.96 -5.83
N TYR A 111 -21.72 -11.40 -5.53
CA TYR A 111 -22.85 -12.15 -5.00
C TYR A 111 -24.14 -11.71 -5.68
N ASN A 112 -25.04 -12.66 -5.90
CA ASN A 112 -26.37 -12.36 -6.41
C ASN A 112 -27.23 -11.75 -5.28
N ASP A 113 -27.63 -10.50 -5.45
CA ASP A 113 -28.53 -9.78 -4.55
C ASP A 113 -29.85 -9.47 -5.25
N PRO A 114 -30.73 -10.47 -5.45
CA PRO A 114 -31.96 -10.30 -6.21
C PRO A 114 -32.92 -9.30 -5.56
N ASP A 115 -32.82 -9.12 -4.23
CA ASP A 115 -33.64 -8.18 -3.48
C ASP A 115 -33.01 -6.77 -3.35
N ASN A 116 -31.78 -6.57 -3.85
CA ASN A 116 -31.00 -5.33 -3.76
C ASN A 116 -30.91 -4.75 -2.34
N LYS A 117 -30.61 -5.60 -1.34
CA LYS A 117 -30.54 -5.21 0.08
C LYS A 117 -29.13 -5.25 0.67
N ALA A 118 -28.11 -5.44 -0.17
CA ALA A 118 -26.72 -5.67 0.24
C ALA A 118 -26.57 -6.80 1.27
N LYS A 119 -27.45 -7.82 1.19
CA LYS A 119 -27.43 -8.97 2.09
C LYS A 119 -26.61 -10.10 1.46
N MET A 120 -25.33 -10.15 1.81
CA MET A 120 -24.50 -11.29 1.44
C MET A 120 -24.96 -12.54 2.19
N ASN A 121 -25.72 -13.40 1.54
CA ASN A 121 -26.09 -14.70 2.09
C ASN A 121 -24.98 -15.72 1.79
N THR A 122 -24.11 -15.97 2.76
CA THR A 122 -22.96 -16.89 2.62
C THR A 122 -23.36 -18.35 2.40
N THR A 123 -24.64 -18.68 2.55
CA THR A 123 -25.20 -20.03 2.37
C THR A 123 -25.72 -20.29 0.95
N VAL A 124 -25.93 -19.25 0.14
CA VAL A 124 -26.41 -19.40 -1.23
C VAL A 124 -25.21 -19.59 -2.14
N LYS A 125 -25.01 -20.80 -2.66
CA LYS A 125 -24.06 -21.02 -3.76
C LYS A 125 -24.52 -20.20 -4.96
N ASN A 126 -23.68 -19.29 -5.45
CA ASN A 126 -23.87 -18.68 -6.76
C ASN A 126 -24.01 -19.81 -7.79
N ARG A 127 -25.23 -20.05 -8.27
CA ARG A 127 -25.45 -20.93 -9.41
C ARG A 127 -25.04 -20.15 -10.64
N HIS A 128 -23.93 -20.55 -11.25
CA HIS A 128 -23.58 -20.10 -12.60
C HIS A 128 -24.73 -20.47 -13.53
N PRO A 129 -25.33 -19.54 -14.28
CA PRO A 129 -26.20 -19.91 -15.39
C PRO A 129 -25.35 -20.67 -16.40
N GLN A 130 -25.74 -21.91 -16.72
CA GLN A 130 -25.26 -22.56 -17.93
C GLN A 130 -26.01 -21.92 -19.10
N HIS A 131 -25.27 -21.14 -19.89
CA HIS A 131 -25.57 -20.64 -21.24
C HIS A 131 -26.87 -19.85 -21.44
#